data_AF-A0A101E767-F1
#
_entry.id   AF-A0A101E767-F1
#
_cell.length_a   1.000
_cell.length_b   1.000
_cell.length_c   1.000
_cell.angle_alpha   90.00
_cell.angle_beta   90.00
_cell.angle_gamma   90.00
#
_symmetry.space_group_name_H-M   'P 1'
#
loop_
_entity.id
_entity.type
_entity.pdbx_description
1 polymer ?
#
loop_
_entity_poly.entity_id
_entity_poly.type
_entity_poly.pdbx_seq_one_letter_code
_entity_poly.pdbx_strand_id
1 'polypeptide(L)' 'MITANYEYIPGIQKASFKLPFKINLEKLERFFKKKNMETKIKNEILTAQTTDTYIYVSRNGYVQIHSFKKNTPPLSV' A
#
# COMPACT_ATOMS: atom_id res chain seq x y z
N MET A 1 -12.89 5.72 -20.72
CA MET A 1 -12.22 6.30 -19.52
C MET A 1 -13.08 5.94 -18.32
N ILE A 2 -12.59 5.11 -17.40
CA ILE A 2 -13.32 4.86 -16.14
C ILE A 2 -12.87 5.96 -15.18
N THR A 3 -13.77 6.89 -14.89
CA THR A 3 -13.64 7.90 -13.85
C THR A 3 -13.53 7.18 -12.50
N ALA A 4 -12.32 7.05 -11.98
CA ALA A 4 -12.13 6.66 -10.60
C ALA A 4 -12.62 7.83 -9.72
N ASN A 5 -13.77 7.64 -9.08
CA ASN A 5 -14.24 8.52 -8.01
C ASN A 5 -13.18 8.52 -6.91
N TYR A 6 -12.36 9.57 -6.85
CA TYR A 6 -11.49 9.84 -5.71
C TYR A 6 -12.35 10.39 -4.57
N GLU A 7 -13.22 9.55 -4.02
CA GLU A 7 -13.90 9.86 -2.76
C GLU A 7 -12.82 9.89 -1.67
N TYR A 8 -12.60 11.08 -1.10
CA TYR A 8 -11.83 11.22 0.12
C TYR A 8 -12.60 10.52 1.24
N ILE A 9 -12.15 9.33 1.63
CA ILE A 9 -12.74 8.58 2.74
C ILE A 9 -12.05 9.03 4.03
N PRO A 10 -12.76 9.68 4.97
CA PRO A 10 -12.20 10.08 6.26
C PRO A 10 -11.59 8.87 6.98
N GLY A 11 -10.33 8.99 7.38
CA GLY A 11 -9.58 7.91 8.03
C GLY A 11 -8.65 7.10 7.11
N ILE A 12 -8.77 7.25 5.78
CA ILE A 12 -7.83 6.64 4.82
C ILE A 12 -6.81 7.68 4.36
N GLN A 13 -5.54 7.45 4.67
CA GLN A 13 -4.44 8.22 4.11
C GLN A 13 -3.88 7.48 2.89
N LYS A 14 -3.73 8.20 1.77
CA LYS A 14 -3.21 7.63 0.52
C LYS A 14 -1.98 8.38 0.06
N ALA A 15 -0.96 7.65 -0.36
CA ALA A 15 0.19 8.18 -1.08
C ALA A 15 0.41 7.40 -2.38
N SER A 16 0.65 8.10 -3.48
CA SER A 16 0.95 7.50 -4.78
C SER A 16 2.08 8.25 -5.44
N PHE A 17 3.12 7.53 -5.87
CA PHE A 17 4.29 8.13 -6.52
C PHE A 17 4.97 7.13 -7.45
N LYS A 18 5.85 7.63 -8.31
CA LYS A 18 6.61 6.82 -9.27
C LYS A 18 8.11 6.99 -9.03
N LEU A 19 8.80 5.89 -8.82
CA LEU A 19 10.25 5.82 -8.74
C LEU A 19 10.84 5.82 -10.16
N PRO A 20 11.99 6.49 -10.40
CA PRO A 20 12.62 6.56 -11.71
C PRO A 20 13.42 5.29 -12.08
N PHE A 21 13.16 4.17 -11.42
CA PHE A 21 13.88 2.91 -11.61
C PHE A 21 12.97 1.69 -11.43
N LYS A 22 13.38 0.57 -12.02
CA LYS A 22 12.70 -0.72 -11.87
C LYS A 22 12.96 -1.32 -10.49
N ILE A 23 11.97 -2.02 -9.96
CA ILE A 23 12.00 -2.62 -8.63
C ILE A 23 12.22 -4.12 -8.72
N ASN A 24 13.13 -4.65 -7.91
CA ASN A 24 13.24 -6.09 -7.67
C ASN A 24 12.16 -6.50 -6.66
N LEU A 25 11.04 -7.03 -7.17
CA LEU A 25 9.86 -7.36 -6.37
C LEU A 25 10.14 -8.48 -5.37
N GLU A 26 11.00 -9.43 -5.72
CA GLU A 26 11.32 -10.59 -4.88
C GLU A 26 12.14 -10.18 -3.66
N LYS A 27 13.12 -9.29 -3.84
CA LYS A 27 13.90 -8.71 -2.72
C LYS A 27 13.01 -7.87 -1.82
N LEU A 28 12.10 -7.09 -2.40
CA LEU A 28 11.16 -6.27 -1.66
C LEU A 28 10.11 -7.11 -0.91
N GLU A 29 9.63 -8.20 -1.50
CA GLU A 29 8.74 -9.16 -0.85
C GLU A 29 9.40 -9.77 0.39
N ARG A 30 10.64 -10.22 0.28
CA ARG A 30 11.42 -10.73 1.44
C ARG A 30 11.56 -9.68 2.54
N PHE A 31 11.74 -8.41 2.18
CA PHE A 31 11.79 -7.32 3.15
C PHE A 31 10.46 -7.17 3.89
N PHE A 32 9.32 -7.18 3.20
CA PHE A 32 8.01 -7.06 3.82
C PHE A 32 7.61 -8.29 4.66
N LYS A 33 7.93 -9.51 4.20
CA LYS A 33 7.74 -10.75 5.00
C LYS A 33 8.51 -10.68 6.32
N LYS A 34 9.74 -10.15 6.33
CA LYS A 34 10.53 -9.92 7.57
C LYS A 34 9.90 -8.89 8.51
N LYS A 35 8.96 -8.07 8.03
CA LYS A 35 8.20 -7.10 8.82
C LYS A 35 6.80 -7.61 9.17
N ASN A 36 6.55 -8.92 9.04
CA ASN A 36 5.26 -9.56 9.32
C ASN A 36 4.10 -9.02 8.49
N MET A 37 4.37 -8.54 7.27
CA MET A 37 3.32 -8.20 6.31
C MET A 37 2.96 -9.43 5.48
N GLU A 38 1.68 -9.59 5.18
CA GLU A 38 1.22 -10.54 4.16
C GLU A 38 1.58 -10.00 2.78
N THR A 39 2.14 -10.83 1.91
CA THR A 39 2.58 -10.38 0.59
C THR A 39 2.13 -11.32 -0.52
N LYS A 40 1.95 -10.77 -1.72
CA LYS A 40 1.65 -11.52 -2.93
C LYS A 40 2.23 -10.82 -4.15
N ILE A 41 2.86 -11.57 -5.05
CA ILE A 41 3.30 -11.08 -6.35
C ILE A 41 2.38 -11.65 -7.42
N LYS A 42 1.81 -10.79 -8.26
CA LYS A 42 1.01 -11.18 -9.43
C LYS A 42 1.14 -10.11 -10.52
N ASN A 43 1.29 -10.52 -11.78
CA ASN A 43 1.33 -9.62 -12.94
C ASN A 43 2.32 -8.44 -12.76
N GLU A 44 3.56 -8.73 -12.33
CA GLU A 44 4.58 -7.72 -12.06
C GLU A 44 4.22 -6.66 -11.01
N ILE A 45 3.27 -6.98 -10.12
CA ILE A 45 2.88 -6.14 -8.99
C ILE A 45 3.06 -6.95 -7.71
N LEU A 46 3.75 -6.35 -6.74
CA LEU A 46 3.82 -6.79 -5.36
C LEU A 46 2.75 -6.06 -4.57
N THR A 47 1.90 -6.82 -3.90
CA THR A 47 1.00 -6.31 -2.86
C THR A 47 1.55 -6.74 -1.50
N ALA A 48 1.63 -5.82 -0.55
CA ALA A 48 1.98 -6.08 0.84
C ALA A 48 0.95 -5.43 1.76
N GLN A 49 0.47 -6.14 2.78
CA GLN A 49 -0.57 -5.64 3.66
C GLN A 49 -0.35 -6.01 5.13
N THR A 50 -0.82 -5.13 5.99
CA THR A 50 -1.13 -5.35 7.41
C THR A 50 -2.61 -5.09 7.63
N THR A 51 -3.08 -5.19 8.87
CA THR A 51 -4.47 -4.84 9.23
C THR A 51 -4.84 -3.41 8.89
N ASP A 52 -3.87 -2.50 8.87
CA ASP A 52 -4.05 -1.05 8.77
C ASP A 52 -3.32 -0.41 7.58
N THR A 53 -2.53 -1.16 6.81
CA THR A 53 -1.74 -0.60 5.71
C THR A 53 -1.75 -1.54 4.52
N TYR A 54 -1.98 -0.99 3.32
CA TYR A 54 -1.95 -1.71 2.05
C TYR A 54 -0.99 -1.01 1.10
N ILE A 55 -0.04 -1.76 0.59
CA ILE A 55 1.03 -1.28 -0.28
C ILE A 55 0.96 -2.05 -1.60
N TYR A 56 1.03 -1.31 -2.70
CA TYR A 56 1.13 -1.82 -4.06
C TYR A 56 2.40 -1.27 -4.68
N VAL A 57 3.23 -2.14 -5.23
CA VAL A 57 4.47 -1.78 -5.93
C VAL A 57 4.56 -2.53 -7.24
N SER A 58 4.61 -1.83 -8.36
CA SER A 58 4.87 -2.46 -9.65
C SER A 58 6.36 -2.60 -9.92
N ARG A 59 6.74 -3.54 -10.80
CA ARG A 59 8.14 -3.71 -11.25
C ARG A 59 8.68 -2.47 -11.95
N ASN A 60 7.82 -1.63 -12.53
CA ASN A 60 8.20 -0.38 -13.18
C ASN A 60 8.28 0.85 -12.25
N GLY A 61 8.15 0.65 -10.92
CA GLY A 61 8.40 1.71 -9.93
C GLY A 61 7.18 2.52 -9.52
N TYR A 62 5.97 2.18 -9.97
CA TYR A 62 4.75 2.77 -9.43
C TYR A 62 4.46 2.22 -8.03
N VAL A 63 4.26 3.12 -7.07
CA VAL A 63 4.02 2.80 -5.67
C VAL A 63 2.71 3.46 -5.23
N GLN A 64 1.87 2.70 -4.54
CA GLN A 64 0.65 3.19 -3.93
C GLN A 64 0.52 2.61 -2.52
N ILE A 65 0.28 3.48 -1.55
CA ILE A 65 0.15 3.15 -0.14
C ILE A 65 -1.19 3.67 0.33
N HIS A 66 -1.95 2.82 1.01
CA HIS A 66 -3.13 3.19 1.78
C HIS A 66 -2.86 2.85 3.25
N SER A 67 -3.11 3.80 4.14
CA SER A 67 -3.13 3.58 5.58
C SER A 67 -4.51 3.90 6.10
N PHE A 68 -5.06 2.99 6.89
CA PHE A 68 -6.35 3.09 7.54
C PHE A 68 -6.07 3.49 8.98
N LYS A 69 -6.29 4.75 9.36
CA LYS A 69 -6.30 5.12 10.78
C LYS A 69 -7.42 4.31 11.44
N LYS A 70 -7.09 3.56 12.49
CA LYS A 70 -8.11 3.16 13.46
C LYS A 70 -8.74 4.45 13.97
N ASN A 71 -10.03 4.63 13.73
CA ASN A 71 -10.82 5.57 14.50
C ASN A 71 -10.86 5.03 15.93
N THR A 72 -9.84 5.35 16.74
CA THR A 72 -9.98 5.28 18.18
C THR A 72 -11.05 6.31 18.50
N PRO A 73 -12.23 5.94 19.02
CA PRO A 73 -13.15 6.94 19.52
C PRO A 73 -12.38 7.78 20.55
N PRO A 74 -12.55 9.12 20.58
CA PRO A 74 -11.95 9.93 21.62
C PRO A 74 -12.35 9.30 22.97
N LEU A 75 -11.36 9.04 23.82
CA LEU A 75 -11.62 8.61 25.19
C LEU A 75 -12.56 9.65 25.79
N SER A 76 -13.80 9.24 26.08
CA SER A 76 -14.72 10.04 26.88
C SER A 76 -14.08 10.24 28.24
N VAL A 77 -13.64 11.47 28.53
CA VAL A 77 -13.21 11.90 29.86
C VAL A 77 -14.44 12.30 30.67
#